data_AF-A0A4S8LHH2-F1
#
_entry.id   AF-A0A4S8LHH2-F1
#
_cell.length_a   1.000
_cell.length_b   1.000
_cell.length_c   1.000
_cell.angle_alpha   90.00
_cell.angle_beta   90.00
_cell.angle_gamma   90.00
#
_symmetry.space_group_name_H-M   'P 1'
#
loop_
_entity.id
_entity.type
_entity.pdbx_description
1 polymer ?
#
loop_
_entity_poly.entity_id
_entity_poly.type
_entity_poly.pdbx_seq_one_letter_code
_entity_poly.pdbx_strand_id
1 'polypeptide(L)'
;MTSMRLQPCDQLQLTGAEEDEYLVQAGVAPEDLLFVKDERNKLRQHQKKKLRNAANYQNNRDQRLERARENNMRHRQNFPLLSEAQQNDILEGRQLSHWKYWRANRQLLAKKERERRAQKKAQRLTVQAQKDP
;
A
#
# COMPACT_ATOMS: atom_id res chain seq x y z
N MET A 1 -16.67 -8.38 -21.75
CA MET A 1 -15.57 -8.46 -20.77
C MET A 1 -16.10 -8.10 -19.39
N THR A 2 -16.43 -9.13 -18.61
CA THR A 2 -17.04 -8.99 -17.29
C THR A 2 -16.01 -8.44 -16.32
N SER A 3 -16.29 -7.28 -15.74
CA SER A 3 -15.48 -6.66 -14.69
C SER A 3 -15.34 -7.65 -13.53
N MET A 4 -14.14 -8.22 -13.34
CA MET A 4 -13.75 -8.97 -12.15
C MET A 4 -13.76 -8.02 -10.95
N ARG A 5 -14.95 -7.79 -10.37
CA ARG A 5 -15.11 -7.10 -9.09
C ARG A 5 -14.24 -7.83 -8.08
N LEU A 6 -13.38 -7.07 -7.39
CA LEU A 6 -12.52 -7.54 -6.30
C LEU A 6 -13.35 -8.42 -5.35
N GLN A 7 -13.04 -9.71 -5.34
CA GLN A 7 -13.77 -10.68 -4.54
C GLN A 7 -13.46 -10.44 -3.05
N PRO A 8 -14.47 -10.62 -2.15
CA PRO A 8 -14.25 -10.60 -0.71
C PRO A 8 -13.06 -11.48 -0.29
N CYS A 9 -12.24 -11.00 0.64
CA CYS A 9 -11.01 -11.70 1.08
C CYS A 9 -11.27 -13.15 1.54
N ASP A 10 -12.45 -13.43 2.10
CA ASP A 10 -12.79 -14.76 2.61
C ASP A 10 -12.96 -15.78 1.47
N GLN A 11 -13.45 -15.34 0.31
CA GLN A 11 -13.62 -16.20 -0.86
C GLN A 11 -12.31 -16.46 -1.60
N LEU A 12 -11.25 -15.69 -1.34
CA LEU A 12 -9.93 -15.91 -1.97
C LEU A 12 -9.18 -17.09 -1.34
N GLN A 13 -9.52 -17.46 -0.10
CA GLN A 13 -8.86 -18.54 0.63
C GLN A 13 -9.34 -19.95 0.26
N LEU A 14 -10.48 -20.07 -0.44
CA LEU A 14 -10.97 -21.35 -0.95
C LEU A 14 -9.92 -22.01 -1.85
N THR A 15 -9.74 -23.32 -1.70
CA THR A 15 -8.81 -24.14 -2.49
C THR A 15 -9.37 -25.53 -2.77
N GLY A 16 -8.85 -26.21 -3.80
CA GLY A 16 -9.26 -27.58 -4.10
C GLY A 16 -10.71 -27.65 -4.60
N ALA A 17 -11.46 -28.67 -4.15
CA ALA A 17 -12.83 -28.91 -4.60
C ALA A 17 -13.79 -27.77 -4.28
N GLU A 18 -13.64 -27.14 -3.11
CA GLU A 18 -14.46 -25.99 -2.70
C GLU A 18 -14.25 -24.76 -3.60
N GLU A 19 -13.02 -24.57 -4.10
CA GLU A 19 -12.72 -23.52 -5.06
C GLU A 19 -13.37 -23.82 -6.42
N ASP A 20 -13.38 -25.07 -6.85
CA ASP A 20 -13.99 -25.49 -8.10
C ASP A 20 -15.51 -25.31 -8.07
N GLU A 21 -16.17 -25.77 -7.00
CA GLU A 21 -17.61 -25.57 -6.79
C GLU A 21 -17.98 -24.09 -6.78
N TYR A 22 -17.19 -23.28 -6.09
CA TYR A 22 -17.39 -21.84 -6.04
C TYR A 22 -17.27 -21.18 -7.42
N LEU A 23 -16.24 -21.53 -8.20
CA LEU A 23 -16.02 -20.94 -9.52
C LEU A 23 -17.11 -21.33 -10.52
N VAL A 24 -17.60 -22.58 -10.43
CA VAL A 24 -18.75 -23.04 -11.22
C VAL A 24 -20.02 -22.27 -10.82
N GLN A 25 -20.29 -22.12 -9.52
CA GLN A 25 -21.42 -21.31 -9.03
C GLN A 25 -21.32 -19.84 -9.44
N ALA A 26 -20.10 -19.30 -9.51
CA ALA A 26 -19.82 -17.95 -9.97
C ALA A 26 -19.94 -17.78 -11.50
N GLY A 27 -20.25 -18.86 -12.24
CA GLY A 27 -20.46 -18.84 -13.68
C GLY A 27 -19.19 -18.79 -14.50
N VAL A 28 -18.05 -19.27 -13.97
CA VAL A 28 -16.82 -19.41 -14.74
C VAL A 28 -16.98 -20.58 -15.72
N ALA A 29 -16.68 -20.33 -17.00
CA ALA A 29 -16.78 -21.35 -18.02
C ALA A 29 -15.72 -22.46 -17.80
N PRO A 30 -16.03 -23.74 -18.10
CA PRO A 30 -15.11 -24.86 -17.87
C PRO A 30 -13.72 -24.67 -18.48
N GLU A 31 -13.65 -24.06 -19.66
CA GLU A 31 -12.42 -23.75 -20.38
C GLU A 31 -11.54 -22.71 -19.67
N ASP A 32 -12.15 -21.81 -18.90
CA ASP A 32 -11.47 -20.72 -18.19
C ASP A 32 -11.08 -21.10 -16.76
N LEU A 33 -11.61 -22.22 -16.22
CA LEU A 33 -11.40 -22.62 -14.83
C LEU A 33 -9.92 -22.70 -14.44
N LEU A 34 -9.10 -23.31 -15.29
CA LEU A 34 -7.67 -23.46 -15.00
C LEU A 34 -6.97 -22.09 -14.90
N PHE A 35 -7.25 -21.20 -15.86
CA PHE A 35 -6.69 -19.85 -15.89
C PHE A 35 -7.13 -19.04 -14.66
N VAL A 36 -8.41 -19.09 -14.31
CA VAL A 36 -8.95 -18.36 -13.16
C VAL A 36 -8.36 -18.88 -11.85
N LYS A 37 -8.17 -20.19 -11.70
CA LYS A 37 -7.49 -20.79 -10.53
C LYS A 37 -6.04 -20.33 -10.41
N ASP A 38 -5.31 -20.24 -11.52
CA ASP A 38 -3.93 -19.75 -11.54
C ASP A 38 -3.84 -18.28 -11.11
N GLU A 39 -4.71 -17.42 -11.64
CA GLU A 39 -4.78 -16.02 -11.23
C GLU A 39 -5.14 -15.87 -9.74
N ARG A 40 -6.08 -16.68 -9.25
CA ARG A 40 -6.43 -16.71 -7.82
C ARG A 40 -5.29 -17.20 -6.95
N ASN A 41 -4.51 -18.19 -7.39
CA ASN A 41 -3.31 -18.64 -6.69
C ASN A 41 -2.24 -17.54 -6.60
N LYS A 42 -2.00 -16.80 -7.70
CA LYS A 42 -1.10 -15.63 -7.69
C LYS A 42 -1.58 -14.57 -6.69
N LEU A 43 -2.88 -14.29 -6.65
CA LEU A 43 -3.47 -13.36 -5.69
C LEU A 43 -3.30 -13.83 -4.23
N ARG A 44 -3.51 -15.12 -3.95
CA ARG A 44 -3.25 -15.72 -2.62
C ARG A 44 -1.79 -15.55 -2.20
N GLN A 45 -0.85 -15.89 -3.08
CA GLN A 45 0.59 -15.73 -2.81
C GLN A 45 0.95 -14.27 -2.52
N HIS A 46 0.40 -13.34 -3.31
CA HIS A 46 0.59 -11.92 -3.10
C HIS A 46 0.02 -11.46 -1.74
N GLN A 47 -1.18 -11.91 -1.36
CA GLN A 47 -1.78 -11.60 -0.07
C GLN A 47 -0.95 -12.16 1.09
N LYS A 48 -0.52 -13.43 1.01
CA LYS A 48 0.35 -14.06 2.01
C LYS A 48 1.66 -13.30 2.17
N LYS A 49 2.28 -12.90 1.06
CA LYS A 49 3.48 -12.05 1.06
C LYS A 49 3.21 -10.70 1.71
N LYS A 50 2.08 -10.05 1.42
CA LYS A 50 1.68 -8.78 2.02
C LYS A 50 1.52 -8.87 3.54
N LEU A 51 0.81 -9.89 4.02
CA LEU A 51 0.62 -10.12 5.47
C LEU A 51 1.94 -10.41 6.18
N ARG A 52 2.77 -11.29 5.60
CA ARG A 52 4.11 -11.57 6.13
C ARG A 52 4.99 -10.32 6.19
N ASN A 53 4.97 -9.50 5.14
CA ASN A 53 5.73 -8.26 5.10
C ASN A 53 5.24 -7.25 6.13
N ALA A 54 3.92 -7.15 6.33
CA ALA A 54 3.34 -6.28 7.36
C ALA A 54 3.77 -6.73 8.77
N ALA A 55 3.68 -8.03 9.06
CA ALA A 55 4.15 -8.60 10.33
C ALA A 55 5.66 -8.38 10.52
N ASN A 56 6.47 -8.62 9.48
CA ASN A 56 7.91 -8.36 9.54
C ASN A 56 8.21 -6.89 9.81
N TYR A 57 7.48 -5.96 9.18
CA TYR A 57 7.65 -4.54 9.39
C TYR A 57 7.32 -4.16 10.83
N GLN A 58 6.22 -4.68 11.38
CA GLN A 58 5.80 -4.43 12.75
C GLN A 58 6.83 -4.97 13.75
N ASN A 59 7.28 -6.21 13.59
CA ASN A 59 8.21 -6.86 14.50
C ASN A 59 9.61 -6.22 14.49
N ASN A 60 10.01 -5.64 13.36
CA ASN A 60 11.34 -5.01 13.20
C ASN A 60 11.26 -3.49 13.11
N ARG A 61 10.13 -2.89 13.52
CA ARG A 61 9.86 -1.47 13.33
C ARG A 61 10.94 -0.62 13.96
N ASP A 62 11.28 -0.89 15.21
CA ASP A 62 12.20 -0.05 15.97
C ASP A 62 13.63 -0.17 15.46
N GLN A 63 14.09 -1.38 15.12
CA GLN A 63 15.39 -1.58 14.47
C GLN A 63 15.50 -0.86 13.13
N ARG A 64 14.43 -0.87 12.32
CA ARG A 64 14.37 -0.14 11.04
C ARG A 64 14.41 1.37 11.25
N LEU A 65 13.69 1.87 12.26
CA LEU A 65 13.70 3.28 12.62
C LEU A 65 15.10 3.71 13.09
N GLU A 66 15.77 2.90 13.89
CA GLU A 66 17.12 3.20 14.35
C GLU A 66 18.12 3.27 13.20
N ARG A 67 18.12 2.26 12.31
CA ARG A 67 18.95 2.28 11.09
C ARG A 67 18.64 3.50 10.21
N ALA A 68 17.37 3.91 10.12
CA ALA A 68 17.00 5.10 9.37
C ALA A 68 17.52 6.40 10.02
N ARG A 69 17.55 6.47 11.36
CA ARG A 69 18.16 7.60 12.09
C ARG A 69 19.66 7.64 11.84
N GLU A 70 20.36 6.51 12.00
CA GLU A 70 21.80 6.40 11.74
C GLU A 70 22.15 6.82 10.31
N ASN A 71 21.42 6.32 9.31
CA ASN A 71 21.65 6.69 7.91
C ASN A 71 21.41 8.18 7.65
N ASN A 72 20.38 8.77 8.25
CA ASN A 72 20.16 10.22 8.15
C ASN A 72 21.29 11.01 8.81
N MET A 73 21.79 10.56 9.97
CA MET A 73 22.92 11.19 10.63
C MET A 73 24.19 11.12 9.78
N ARG A 74 24.52 9.94 9.24
CA ARG A 74 25.65 9.77 8.31
C ARG A 74 25.49 10.64 7.07
N HIS A 75 24.30 10.69 6.48
CA HIS A 75 24.04 11.57 5.34
C HIS A 75 24.26 13.04 5.71
N ARG A 76 23.79 13.50 6.87
CA ARG A 76 24.01 14.89 7.31
C ARG A 76 25.47 15.23 7.53
N GLN A 77 26.27 14.29 8.01
CA GLN A 77 27.72 14.47 8.20
C GLN A 77 28.48 14.45 6.88
N ASN A 78 28.11 13.55 5.96
CA ASN A 78 28.86 13.33 4.72
C ASN A 78 28.46 14.28 3.59
N PHE A 79 27.20 14.70 3.53
CA PHE A 79 26.68 15.53 2.45
C PHE A 79 27.44 16.87 2.28
N PRO A 80 27.78 17.61 3.36
CA PRO A 80 28.58 18.84 3.23
C PRO A 80 30.02 18.61 2.78
N LEU A 81 30.53 17.37 2.90
CA LEU A 81 31.90 17.01 2.47
C LEU A 81 31.98 16.68 0.97
N LEU A 82 30.84 16.55 0.30
CA LEU A 82 30.79 16.30 -1.14
C LEU A 82 31.09 17.58 -1.93
N SER A 83 31.54 17.43 -3.17
CA SER A 83 31.67 18.57 -4.09
C SER A 83 30.30 19.18 -4.39
N GLU A 84 30.28 20.46 -4.78
CA GLU A 84 29.04 21.16 -5.11
C GLU A 84 28.25 20.46 -6.23
N ALA A 85 28.94 19.95 -7.26
CA ALA A 85 28.31 19.17 -8.32
C ALA A 85 27.60 17.91 -7.79
N GLN A 86 28.25 17.16 -6.91
CA GLN A 86 27.67 15.95 -6.30
C GLN A 86 26.49 16.27 -5.39
N GLN A 87 26.54 17.38 -4.64
CA GLN A 87 25.42 17.82 -3.82
C GLN A 87 24.22 18.18 -4.69
N ASN A 88 24.44 18.91 -5.79
CA ASN A 88 23.39 19.30 -6.73
C ASN A 88 22.74 18.08 -7.39
N ASP A 89 23.52 17.10 -7.85
CA ASP A 89 22.99 15.85 -8.42
C ASP A 89 22.03 15.12 -7.46
N ILE A 90 22.40 15.04 -6.18
CA ILE A 90 21.55 14.42 -5.14
C ILE A 90 20.25 15.19 -4.95
N LEU A 91 20.32 16.52 -4.91
CA LEU A 91 19.15 17.39 -4.74
C LEU A 91 18.20 17.28 -5.94
N GLU A 92 18.72 17.34 -7.16
CA GLU A 92 17.95 17.19 -8.39
C GLU A 92 17.29 15.81 -8.48
N GLY A 93 18.04 14.75 -8.18
CA GLY A 93 17.52 13.39 -8.13
C GLY A 93 16.36 13.25 -7.14
N ARG A 94 16.47 13.88 -5.97
CA ARG A 94 15.40 13.92 -4.97
C ARG A 94 14.16 14.66 -5.48
N GLN A 95 14.33 15.83 -6.08
CA GLN A 95 13.22 16.61 -6.64
C GLN A 95 12.49 15.83 -7.74
N LEU A 96 13.24 15.21 -8.66
CA LEU A 96 12.67 14.41 -9.74
C LEU A 96 11.89 13.22 -9.20
N SER A 97 12.44 12.51 -8.20
CA SER A 97 11.77 11.38 -7.56
C SER A 97 10.46 11.81 -6.90
N HIS A 98 10.45 12.91 -6.15
CA HIS A 98 9.24 13.46 -5.54
C HIS A 98 8.19 13.84 -6.58
N TRP A 99 8.61 14.48 -7.67
CA TRP A 99 7.70 14.86 -8.75
C TRP A 99 7.08 13.62 -9.41
N LYS A 100 7.89 12.60 -9.73
CA LYS A 100 7.41 11.33 -10.32
C LYS A 100 6.40 10.66 -9.38
N TYR A 101 6.72 10.56 -8.09
CA TYR A 101 5.82 9.99 -7.08
C TYR A 101 4.49 10.75 -7.01
N TRP A 102 4.54 12.08 -6.90
CA TRP A 102 3.35 12.91 -6.82
C TRP A 102 2.48 12.77 -8.07
N ARG A 103 3.09 12.79 -9.25
CA ARG A 103 2.39 12.63 -10.52
C ARG A 103 1.69 11.28 -10.61
N ALA A 104 2.39 10.19 -10.30
CA ALA A 104 1.82 8.84 -10.34
C ALA A 104 0.71 8.63 -9.30
N ASN A 105 0.80 9.28 -8.14
CA ASN A 105 -0.12 9.07 -7.01
C ASN A 105 -1.11 10.23 -6.83
N ARG A 106 -1.24 11.15 -7.78
CA ARG A 106 -1.99 12.41 -7.60
C ARG A 106 -3.42 12.19 -7.10
N GLN A 107 -4.14 11.25 -7.72
CA GLN A 107 -5.53 10.94 -7.33
C GLN A 107 -5.61 10.29 -5.94
N LEU A 108 -4.69 9.37 -5.63
CA LEU A 108 -4.60 8.72 -4.32
C LEU A 108 -4.31 9.74 -3.21
N LEU A 109 -3.37 10.65 -3.45
CA LEU A 109 -3.02 11.72 -2.51
C LEU A 109 -4.20 12.68 -2.30
N ALA A 110 -4.89 13.06 -3.38
CA ALA A 110 -6.10 13.87 -3.29
C ALA A 110 -7.20 13.16 -2.49
N LYS A 111 -7.40 11.85 -2.69
CA LYS A 111 -8.37 11.04 -1.93
C LYS A 111 -8.02 11.02 -0.44
N LYS A 112 -6.76 10.72 -0.09
CA LYS A 112 -6.29 10.72 1.31
C LYS A 112 -6.50 12.08 1.98
N GLU A 113 -6.25 13.17 1.27
CA GLU A 113 -6.47 14.52 1.81
C GLU A 113 -7.96 14.82 2.03
N ARG A 114 -8.85 14.38 1.14
CA ARG A 114 -10.30 14.48 1.36
C ARG A 114 -10.74 13.67 2.58
N GLU A 115 -10.28 12.43 2.71
CA GLU A 115 -10.56 11.56 3.86
C GLU A 115 -10.08 12.20 5.17
N ARG A 116 -8.86 12.74 5.19
CA ARG A 116 -8.31 13.45 6.34
C ARG A 116 -9.17 14.65 6.73
N ARG A 117 -9.64 15.45 5.77
CA ARG A 117 -10.53 16.60 6.03
C ARG A 117 -11.87 16.14 6.59
N ALA A 118 -12.45 15.07 6.05
CA ALA A 118 -13.71 14.50 6.54
C ALA A 118 -13.56 14.02 8.00
N GLN A 119 -12.47 13.30 8.31
CA GLN A 119 -12.16 12.85 9.68
C GLN A 119 -12.03 14.04 10.65
N LYS A 120 -11.29 15.09 10.26
CA LYS A 120 -11.17 16.30 11.08
C LYS A 120 -12.51 17.00 11.30
N LYS A 121 -13.37 17.05 10.28
CA LYS A 121 -14.72 17.62 10.42
C LYS A 121 -15.56 16.79 11.41
N ALA A 122 -15.53 15.47 11.28
CA ALA A 122 -16.25 14.56 12.18
C ALA A 122 -15.77 14.70 13.64
N GLN A 123 -14.46 14.78 13.87
CA GLN A 123 -13.88 15.03 15.20
C GLN A 123 -14.32 16.37 15.81
N ARG A 124 -14.38 17.45 15.00
CA ARG A 124 -14.86 18.74 15.48
C ARG A 124 -16.34 18.70 15.88
N LEU A 125 -17.16 18.04 15.08
CA LEU A 125 -18.60 17.89 15.37
C LEU A 125 -18.82 17.07 16.65
N THR A 126 -18.03 16.03 16.88
CA THR A 126 -18.10 15.24 18.13
C THR A 126 -17.67 16.05 19.36
N VAL A 127 -16.60 16.84 19.25
CA VAL A 127 -16.14 17.73 20.33
C VAL A 127 -17.18 18.83 20.63
N GLN A 128 -17.90 19.32 19.62
CA GLN A 128 -18.95 20.33 19.80
C GLN A 128 -20.23 19.75 20.41
N ALA A 129 -20.65 18.55 19.98
CA ALA A 129 -21.77 17.82 20.59
C ALA A 129 -21.50 17.38 22.05
N GLN A 130 -20.23 17.34 22.49
CA GLN A 130 -19.85 17.09 23.88
C GLN A 130 -19.81 18.36 24.75
N LYS A 131 -19.89 19.54 24.15
CA LYS A 131 -19.84 20.84 24.84
C LYS A 131 -21.21 21.50 25.00
N ASP A 132 -22.16 21.16 24.15
CA ASP A 132 -23.54 21.63 24.25
C ASP A 132 -24.40 20.46 24.78
N PRO A 133 -24.84 20.49 26.06
CA PRO A 133 -25.75 19.49 26.63
C PRO A 133 -27.18 19.58 26.07
#